data_AF-A0A2A3JYY9-F1
#
_entry.id   AF-A0A2A3JYY9-F1
#
_cell.length_a   1.000
_cell.length_b   1.000
_cell.length_c   1.000
_cell.angle_alpha   90.00
_cell.angle_beta   90.00
_cell.angle_gamma   90.00
#
_symmetry.space_group_name_H-M   'P 1'
#
loop_
_entity.id
_entity.type
_entity.pdbx_description
1 polymer ?
#
loop_
_entity_poly.entity_id
_entity_poly.type
_entity_poly.pdbx_seq_one_letter_code
_entity_poly.pdbx_strand_id
1 'polypeptide(L)'
;MTNDTDTMHIADYLAQGGKLTSPENVPPRYRGELLRLMSSFVDSELAGSAGFAGAINWAPGIKARIAASRITQEKADHAERVLDLMEGFGTDKALYERAHDWAARESRDSTLEAKRHGGDMRLSVFHYPLTGWTDAVVMNVLMGLATQHAVGELARCSYQPLAEV
;
A
#
# COMPACT_ATOMS: atom_id res chain seq x y z
N MET A 1 25.61 37.14 -17.66
CA MET A 1 24.82 36.31 -18.59
C MET A 1 24.31 35.14 -17.77
N THR A 2 23.09 35.25 -17.27
CA THR A 2 22.41 34.17 -16.55
C THR A 2 21.86 33.21 -17.59
N ASN A 3 22.49 32.05 -17.72
CA ASN A 3 21.87 30.91 -18.39
C ASN A 3 20.71 30.46 -17.49
N ASP A 4 19.56 31.11 -17.59
CA ASP A 4 18.29 30.46 -17.27
C ASP A 4 18.08 29.41 -18.36
N THR A 5 18.65 28.22 -18.14
CA THR A 5 18.15 27.02 -18.81
C THR A 5 16.67 26.96 -18.50
N ASP A 6 15.87 27.13 -19.55
CA ASP A 6 14.41 27.06 -19.59
C ASP A 6 13.95 25.74 -18.95
N THR A 7 13.85 25.73 -17.62
CA THR A 7 13.59 24.53 -16.85
C THR A 7 12.09 24.35 -16.88
N MET A 8 11.62 23.52 -17.80
CA MET A 8 10.20 23.18 -17.95
C MET A 8 9.61 22.83 -16.58
N HIS A 9 8.49 23.48 -16.23
CA HIS A 9 7.83 23.22 -14.97
C HIS A 9 7.29 21.78 -14.97
N ILE A 10 7.40 21.09 -13.83
CA ILE A 10 7.01 19.67 -13.72
C ILE A 10 5.59 19.40 -14.21
N ALA A 11 4.65 20.33 -13.98
CA ALA A 11 3.27 20.18 -14.45
C ALA A 11 3.19 20.10 -15.98
N ASP A 12 3.97 20.92 -16.70
CA ASP A 12 3.99 20.93 -18.17
C ASP A 12 4.68 19.68 -18.72
N TYR A 13 5.76 19.25 -18.07
CA TYR A 13 6.43 17.99 -18.40
C TYR A 13 5.48 16.79 -18.28
N LEU A 14 4.75 16.70 -17.17
CA LEU A 14 3.77 15.64 -16.94
C LEU A 14 2.57 15.73 -17.89
N ALA A 15 2.08 16.94 -18.20
CA ALA A 15 0.98 17.14 -19.13
C ALA A 15 1.31 16.69 -20.56
N GLN A 16 2.58 16.73 -20.94
CA GLN A 16 3.09 16.20 -22.23
C GLN A 16 3.36 14.69 -22.20
N GLY A 17 3.01 13.99 -21.11
CA GLY A 17 3.22 12.55 -20.95
C GLY A 17 4.59 12.18 -20.36
N GLY A 18 5.34 13.15 -19.83
CA GLY A 18 6.59 12.92 -19.14
C GLY A 18 6.45 11.97 -17.95
N LYS A 19 7.50 11.21 -17.67
CA LYS A 19 7.55 10.18 -16.62
C LYS A 19 8.78 10.37 -15.74
N LEU A 20 8.57 10.33 -14.43
CA LEU A 20 9.63 10.37 -13.43
C LEU A 20 10.15 8.95 -13.19
N THR A 21 11.46 8.77 -13.33
CA THR A 21 12.10 7.44 -13.29
C THR A 21 13.09 7.27 -12.14
N SER A 22 13.49 8.35 -11.47
CA SER A 22 14.43 8.33 -10.35
C SER A 22 13.93 9.20 -9.20
N PRO A 23 14.13 8.79 -7.93
CA PRO A 23 13.86 9.61 -6.75
C PRO A 23 14.50 11.01 -6.80
N GLU A 24 15.67 11.14 -7.41
CA GLU A 24 16.41 12.41 -7.52
C GLU A 24 15.67 13.47 -8.37
N ASN A 25 14.84 13.01 -9.30
CA ASN A 25 14.09 13.89 -10.21
C ASN A 25 12.69 14.21 -9.71
N VAL A 26 12.34 13.81 -8.48
CA VAL A 26 11.02 14.00 -7.90
C VAL A 26 10.97 15.28 -7.06
N PRO A 27 10.17 16.30 -7.44
CA PRO A 27 10.08 17.54 -6.66
C PRO A 27 9.50 17.31 -5.25
N PRO A 28 9.87 18.12 -4.25
CA PRO A 28 9.53 17.85 -2.84
C PRO A 28 8.05 17.61 -2.54
N ARG A 29 7.14 18.39 -3.14
CA ARG A 29 5.68 18.21 -2.96
C ARG A 29 5.19 16.90 -3.59
N TYR A 30 5.67 16.58 -4.79
CA TYR A 30 5.35 15.30 -5.44
C TYR A 30 5.90 14.14 -4.61
N ARG A 31 7.14 14.25 -4.12
CA ARG A 31 7.78 13.23 -3.28
C ARG A 31 6.93 12.91 -2.04
N GLY A 32 6.42 13.94 -1.37
CA GLY A 32 5.55 13.78 -0.21
C GLY A 32 4.28 12.98 -0.53
N GLU A 33 3.57 13.35 -1.60
CA GLU A 33 2.35 12.64 -2.01
C GLU A 33 2.63 11.22 -2.53
N LEU A 34 3.72 11.02 -3.26
CA LEU A 34 4.14 9.71 -3.74
C LEU A 34 4.44 8.78 -2.56
N LEU A 35 5.23 9.23 -1.59
CA LEU A 35 5.51 8.45 -0.37
C LEU A 35 4.23 8.19 0.42
N ARG A 36 3.32 9.16 0.52
CA ARG A 36 2.03 8.97 1.18
C ARG A 36 1.20 7.87 0.51
N LEU A 37 1.19 7.81 -0.82
CA LEU A 37 0.51 6.77 -1.59
C LEU A 37 1.17 5.40 -1.38
N MET A 38 2.49 5.31 -1.49
CA MET A 38 3.23 4.06 -1.29
C MET A 38 3.09 3.54 0.15
N SER A 39 3.26 4.39 1.17
CA SER A 39 3.02 4.02 2.57
C SER A 39 1.59 3.53 2.80
N SER A 40 0.60 4.18 2.18
CA SER A 40 -0.79 3.73 2.28
C SER A 40 -0.99 2.31 1.77
N PHE A 41 -0.31 1.96 0.67
CA PHE A 41 -0.39 0.66 0.05
C PHE A 41 0.34 -0.38 0.91
N VAL A 42 1.60 -0.12 1.27
CA VAL A 42 2.42 -1.00 2.10
C VAL A 42 1.73 -1.33 3.42
N ASP A 43 1.26 -0.32 4.17
CA ASP A 43 0.62 -0.52 5.47
C ASP A 43 -0.67 -1.36 5.35
N SER A 44 -1.41 -1.17 4.26
CA SER A 44 -2.63 -1.93 3.99
C SER A 44 -2.34 -3.38 3.61
N GLU A 45 -1.29 -3.62 2.84
CA GLU A 45 -0.86 -4.98 2.49
C GLU A 45 -0.29 -5.71 3.70
N LEU A 46 0.52 -5.06 4.55
CA LEU A 46 1.02 -5.62 5.81
C LEU A 46 -0.12 -5.92 6.79
N ALA A 47 -1.06 -4.98 6.97
CA ALA A 47 -2.24 -5.20 7.81
C ALA A 47 -3.13 -6.33 7.24
N GLY A 48 -3.30 -6.39 5.92
CA GLY A 48 -4.01 -7.46 5.24
C GLY A 48 -3.36 -8.82 5.45
N SER A 49 -2.04 -8.92 5.28
CA SER A 49 -1.27 -10.14 5.52
C SER A 49 -1.43 -10.62 6.97
N ALA A 50 -1.21 -9.74 7.94
CA ALA A 50 -1.36 -10.05 9.37
C ALA A 50 -2.79 -10.52 9.71
N GLY A 51 -3.81 -9.90 9.12
CA GLY A 51 -5.20 -10.31 9.31
C GLY A 51 -5.51 -11.70 8.71
N PHE A 52 -4.96 -12.01 7.53
CA PHE A 52 -5.19 -13.30 6.87
C PHE A 52 -4.42 -14.46 7.49
N ALA A 53 -3.31 -14.19 8.19
CA ALA A 53 -2.60 -15.23 8.95
C ALA A 53 -3.53 -15.94 9.96
N GLY A 54 -4.44 -15.21 10.61
CA GLY A 54 -5.47 -15.79 11.47
C GLY A 54 -6.49 -16.64 10.72
N ALA A 55 -6.88 -16.22 9.50
CA ALA A 55 -7.86 -16.93 8.68
C ALA A 55 -7.42 -18.33 8.25
N ILE A 56 -6.12 -18.59 8.17
CA ILE A 56 -5.55 -19.93 7.93
C ILE A 56 -6.11 -20.95 8.94
N ASN A 57 -6.27 -20.53 10.20
CA ASN A 57 -6.79 -21.40 11.26
C ASN A 57 -8.32 -21.54 11.25
N TRP A 58 -9.05 -20.59 10.68
CA TRP A 58 -10.50 -20.67 10.50
C TRP A 58 -10.93 -21.44 9.24
N ALA A 59 -9.99 -21.76 8.35
CA ALA A 59 -10.30 -22.39 7.07
C ALA A 59 -11.04 -23.73 7.24
N PRO A 60 -12.15 -23.97 6.51
CA PRO A 60 -12.99 -25.17 6.66
C PRO A 60 -12.37 -26.45 6.09
N GLY A 61 -11.18 -26.37 5.48
CA GLY A 61 -10.49 -27.53 4.91
C GLY A 61 -9.16 -27.17 4.26
N ILE A 62 -8.45 -28.18 3.76
CA ILE A 62 -7.07 -28.06 3.25
C ILE A 62 -6.99 -27.06 2.08
N LYS A 63 -7.90 -27.13 1.11
CA LYS A 63 -7.89 -26.21 -0.05
C LYS A 63 -8.05 -24.74 0.38
N ALA A 64 -8.97 -24.48 1.30
CA ALA A 64 -9.19 -23.15 1.85
C ALA A 64 -7.98 -22.67 2.66
N ARG A 65 -7.34 -23.56 3.41
CA ARG A 65 -6.11 -23.27 4.17
C ARG A 65 -4.96 -22.88 3.24
N ILE A 66 -4.76 -23.63 2.15
CA ILE A 66 -3.76 -23.30 1.11
C ILE A 66 -4.05 -21.92 0.50
N ALA A 67 -5.31 -21.62 0.17
CA ALA A 67 -5.69 -20.32 -0.38
C ALA A 67 -5.40 -19.17 0.60
N ALA A 68 -5.75 -19.32 1.88
CA ALA A 68 -5.48 -18.31 2.90
C ALA A 68 -3.97 -18.10 3.13
N SER A 69 -3.17 -19.17 3.15
CA SER A 69 -1.71 -19.09 3.21
C SER A 69 -1.13 -18.34 2.03
N ARG A 70 -1.62 -18.63 0.81
CA ARG A 70 -1.17 -17.97 -0.41
C ARG A 70 -1.49 -16.48 -0.40
N ILE A 71 -2.72 -16.11 -0.03
CA ILE A 71 -3.11 -14.70 0.11
C ILE A 71 -2.20 -14.00 1.12
N THR A 72 -1.97 -14.61 2.29
CA THR A 72 -1.08 -14.04 3.33
C THR A 72 0.31 -13.75 2.78
N GLN A 73 0.89 -14.71 2.06
CA GLN A 73 2.22 -14.59 1.45
C GLN A 73 2.25 -13.51 0.36
N GLU A 74 1.31 -13.54 -0.59
CA GLU A 74 1.24 -12.60 -1.71
C GLU A 74 1.12 -11.15 -1.21
N LYS A 75 0.35 -10.91 -0.15
CA LYS A 75 0.24 -9.58 0.47
C LYS A 75 1.57 -9.09 1.05
N ALA A 76 2.30 -9.95 1.74
CA ALA A 76 3.61 -9.59 2.27
C ALA A 76 4.61 -9.29 1.14
N ASP A 77 4.62 -10.12 0.09
CA ASP A 77 5.45 -9.90 -1.11
C ASP A 77 5.13 -8.57 -1.81
N HIS A 78 3.85 -8.23 -1.98
CA HIS A 78 3.46 -6.94 -2.58
C HIS A 78 3.92 -5.75 -1.73
N ALA A 79 3.84 -5.85 -0.40
CA ALA A 79 4.33 -4.81 0.50
C ALA A 79 5.85 -4.62 0.35
N GLU A 80 6.61 -5.72 0.31
CA GLU A 80 8.07 -5.71 0.14
C GLU A 80 8.48 -5.00 -1.15
N ARG A 81 7.85 -5.33 -2.28
CA ARG A 81 8.17 -4.72 -3.58
C ARG A 81 7.99 -3.20 -3.60
N VAL A 82 6.93 -2.68 -2.97
CA VAL A 82 6.72 -1.22 -2.89
C VAL A 82 7.66 -0.59 -1.87
N LEU A 83 7.98 -1.29 -0.79
CA LEU A 83 8.95 -0.84 0.19
C LEU A 83 10.38 -0.78 -0.39
N ASP A 84 10.73 -1.64 -1.35
CA ASP A 84 11.96 -1.56 -2.16
C ASP A 84 12.05 -0.22 -2.91
N LEU A 85 10.95 0.23 -3.50
CA LEU A 85 10.92 1.54 -4.16
C LEU A 85 11.08 2.69 -3.16
N MET A 86 10.46 2.56 -1.97
CA MET A 86 10.54 3.55 -0.91
C MET A 86 11.95 3.69 -0.31
N GLU A 87 12.76 2.63 -0.34
CA GLU A 87 14.18 2.67 0.07
C GLU A 87 14.98 3.63 -0.82
N GLY A 88 14.68 3.72 -2.11
CA GLY A 88 15.28 4.71 -3.03
C GLY A 88 15.00 6.16 -2.63
N PHE A 89 13.96 6.40 -1.82
CA PHE A 89 13.67 7.71 -1.23
C PHE A 89 14.28 7.89 0.18
N GLY A 90 15.03 6.92 0.69
CA GLY A 90 15.67 6.94 2.01
C GLY A 90 14.84 6.28 3.13
N THR A 91 13.84 5.45 2.80
CA THR A 91 13.09 4.70 3.81
C THR A 91 13.92 3.54 4.35
N ASP A 92 14.07 3.44 5.67
CA ASP A 92 14.67 2.27 6.32
C ASP A 92 13.61 1.16 6.45
N LYS A 93 13.75 0.11 5.64
CA LYS A 93 12.79 -1.01 5.61
C LYS A 93 12.69 -1.73 6.95
N ALA A 94 13.83 -2.02 7.57
CA ALA A 94 13.88 -2.79 8.80
C ALA A 94 13.20 -2.01 9.94
N LEU A 95 13.37 -0.69 9.97
CA LEU A 95 12.62 0.16 10.90
C LEU A 95 11.12 0.19 10.58
N TYR A 96 10.77 0.30 9.29
CA TYR A 96 9.38 0.37 8.83
C TYR A 96 8.56 -0.86 9.24
N GLU A 97 9.10 -2.05 9.00
CA GLU A 97 8.45 -3.33 9.33
C GLU A 97 8.08 -3.45 10.81
N ARG A 98 8.88 -2.85 11.70
CA ARG A 98 8.70 -2.89 13.16
C ARG A 98 7.89 -1.71 13.71
N ALA A 99 7.48 -0.76 12.86
CA ALA A 99 6.89 0.50 13.32
C ALA A 99 5.49 0.33 13.95
N HIS A 100 4.72 -0.66 13.49
CA HIS A 100 3.31 -0.83 13.88
C HIS A 100 2.96 -2.30 14.17
N ASP A 101 1.98 -2.50 15.04
CA ASP A 101 1.28 -3.78 15.15
C ASP A 101 0.26 -3.90 14.00
N TRP A 102 0.68 -4.59 12.93
CA TRP A 102 -0.15 -4.80 11.75
C TRP A 102 -1.33 -5.74 12.02
N ALA A 103 -1.31 -6.52 13.10
CA ALA A 103 -2.41 -7.38 13.53
C ALA A 103 -3.42 -6.67 14.43
N ALA A 104 -3.07 -5.50 15.00
CA ALA A 104 -3.96 -4.72 15.85
C ALA A 104 -5.27 -4.38 15.12
N ARG A 105 -6.39 -4.60 15.82
CA ARG A 105 -7.76 -4.32 15.38
C ARG A 105 -8.54 -3.66 16.50
N GLU A 106 -9.49 -2.83 16.09
CA GLU A 106 -10.46 -2.20 16.97
C GLU A 106 -11.66 -3.13 17.24
N SER A 107 -12.57 -2.69 18.11
CA SER A 107 -13.86 -3.36 18.27
C SER A 107 -14.68 -3.29 16.98
N ARG A 108 -15.50 -4.31 16.71
CA ARG A 108 -16.43 -4.35 15.57
C ARG A 108 -17.37 -3.14 15.53
N ASP A 109 -17.80 -2.67 16.70
CA ASP A 109 -18.77 -1.57 16.83
C ASP A 109 -18.08 -0.20 16.91
N SER A 110 -16.77 -0.14 16.70
CA SER A 110 -16.02 1.12 16.72
C SER A 110 -16.44 1.99 15.54
N THR A 111 -16.64 3.28 15.81
CA THR A 111 -16.80 4.26 14.74
C THR A 111 -15.43 4.82 14.41
N LEU A 112 -14.84 4.35 13.31
CA LEU A 112 -13.59 4.91 12.81
C LEU A 112 -13.87 6.17 12.02
N GLU A 113 -13.14 7.24 12.34
CA GLU A 113 -13.11 8.42 11.49
C GLU A 113 -12.48 8.05 10.14
N ALA A 114 -12.89 8.73 9.07
CA ALA A 114 -12.25 8.57 7.76
C ALA A 114 -10.79 9.08 7.77
N LYS A 115 -10.37 9.80 8.81
CA LYS A 115 -9.01 10.30 8.98
C LYS A 115 -8.09 9.20 9.49
N ARG A 116 -6.89 9.13 8.90
CA ARG A 116 -5.84 8.18 9.26
C ARG A 116 -5.21 8.54 10.60
N HIS A 117 -4.76 7.54 11.34
CA HIS A 117 -4.23 7.69 12.70
C HIS A 117 -2.70 7.84 12.68
N GLY A 118 -2.21 9.07 12.70
CA GLY A 118 -0.78 9.34 12.88
C GLY A 118 0.10 8.77 11.75
N GLY A 119 1.09 7.96 12.12
CA GLY A 119 2.04 7.32 11.19
C GLY A 119 1.56 5.99 10.60
N ASP A 120 0.38 5.51 10.98
CA ASP A 120 -0.26 4.32 10.41
C ASP A 120 -1.17 4.74 9.26
N MET A 121 -0.79 4.33 8.05
CA MET A 121 -1.41 4.76 6.81
C MET A 121 -2.32 3.69 6.20
N ARG A 122 -2.58 2.59 6.92
CA ARG A 122 -3.49 1.53 6.46
C ARG A 122 -4.89 2.10 6.20
N LEU A 123 -5.61 1.53 5.24
CA LEU A 123 -7.02 1.90 5.01
C LEU A 123 -7.86 1.57 6.25
N SER A 124 -8.84 2.41 6.56
CA SER A 124 -9.69 2.28 7.77
C SER A 124 -10.32 0.90 7.93
N VAL A 125 -10.67 0.26 6.81
CA VAL A 125 -11.23 -1.09 6.76
C VAL A 125 -10.34 -2.14 7.46
N PHE A 126 -9.01 -1.98 7.43
CA PHE A 126 -8.07 -2.91 8.05
C PHE A 126 -7.96 -2.77 9.57
N HIS A 127 -8.63 -1.79 10.17
CA HIS A 127 -8.75 -1.72 11.62
C HIS A 127 -9.94 -2.52 12.15
N TYR A 128 -10.90 -2.94 11.31
CA TYR A 128 -12.01 -3.78 11.76
C TYR A 128 -11.59 -5.25 11.92
N PRO A 129 -12.10 -5.95 12.95
CA PRO A 129 -11.69 -7.31 13.24
C PRO A 129 -12.31 -8.30 12.24
N LEU A 130 -11.52 -9.30 11.86
CA LEU A 130 -12.03 -10.52 11.25
C LEU A 130 -12.33 -11.51 12.38
N THR A 131 -13.57 -11.97 12.49
CA THR A 131 -13.99 -12.86 13.60
C THR A 131 -14.20 -14.31 13.18
N GLY A 132 -13.91 -14.63 11.93
CA GLY A 132 -14.02 -15.98 11.40
C GLY A 132 -13.75 -16.06 9.90
N TRP A 133 -13.92 -17.27 9.36
CA TRP A 133 -13.66 -17.56 7.96
C TRP A 133 -14.51 -16.71 7.01
N THR A 134 -15.79 -16.54 7.31
CA THR A 134 -16.72 -15.76 6.47
C THR A 134 -16.26 -14.30 6.34
N ASP A 135 -15.91 -13.66 7.45
CA ASP A 135 -15.39 -12.28 7.45
C ASP A 135 -14.14 -12.18 6.59
N ALA A 136 -13.21 -13.12 6.74
CA ALA A 136 -11.98 -13.15 5.95
C ALA A 136 -12.29 -13.26 4.45
N VAL A 137 -13.17 -14.17 4.04
CA VAL A 137 -13.54 -14.32 2.62
C VAL A 137 -14.21 -13.07 2.07
N VAL A 138 -15.19 -12.50 2.80
CA VAL A 138 -15.91 -11.29 2.38
C VAL A 138 -14.93 -10.11 2.26
N MET A 139 -14.06 -9.93 3.25
CA MET A 139 -13.01 -8.92 3.23
C MET A 139 -12.08 -9.12 2.03
N ASN A 140 -11.63 -10.36 1.76
CA ASN A 140 -10.75 -10.63 0.61
C ASN A 140 -11.38 -10.22 -0.71
N VAL A 141 -12.66 -10.58 -0.91
CA VAL A 141 -13.35 -10.35 -2.18
C VAL A 141 -13.60 -8.87 -2.38
N LEU A 142 -14.22 -8.20 -1.39
CA LEU A 142 -14.57 -6.79 -1.53
C LEU A 142 -13.32 -5.91 -1.60
N MET A 143 -12.33 -6.17 -0.74
CA MET A 143 -11.10 -5.39 -0.75
C MET A 143 -10.21 -5.73 -1.94
N GLY A 144 -10.17 -6.99 -2.38
CA GLY A 144 -9.48 -7.38 -3.59
C GLY A 144 -10.00 -6.63 -4.82
N LEU A 145 -11.33 -6.55 -4.99
CA LEU A 145 -11.95 -5.79 -6.08
C LEU A 145 -11.62 -4.29 -6.01
N ALA A 146 -11.68 -3.69 -4.81
CA ALA A 146 -11.31 -2.30 -4.61
C ALA A 146 -9.82 -2.04 -4.91
N THR A 147 -8.93 -2.92 -4.45
CA THR A 147 -7.49 -2.85 -4.71
C THR A 147 -7.18 -2.96 -6.19
N GLN A 148 -7.90 -3.81 -6.96
CA GLN A 148 -7.70 -3.89 -8.41
C GLN A 148 -7.96 -2.55 -9.11
N HIS A 149 -8.94 -1.76 -8.67
CA HIS A 149 -9.15 -0.42 -9.20
C HIS A 149 -8.02 0.53 -8.81
N ALA A 150 -7.64 0.56 -7.53
CA ALA A 150 -6.56 1.41 -7.04
C ALA A 150 -5.21 1.12 -7.74
N VAL A 151 -4.85 -0.16 -7.86
CA VAL A 151 -3.63 -0.60 -8.58
C VAL A 151 -3.72 -0.26 -10.07
N GLY A 152 -4.90 -0.40 -10.71
CA GLY A 152 -5.10 0.03 -12.09
C GLY A 152 -4.96 1.54 -12.32
N GLU A 153 -5.20 2.36 -11.29
CA GLU A 153 -4.88 3.80 -11.32
C GLU A 153 -3.39 4.06 -11.11
N LEU A 154 -2.77 3.38 -10.13
CA LEU A 154 -1.33 3.50 -9.84
C LEU A 154 -0.46 3.05 -11.02
N ALA A 155 -0.88 2.02 -11.75
CA ALA A 155 -0.23 1.55 -12.98
C ALA A 155 -0.18 2.60 -14.10
N ARG A 156 -0.92 3.71 -13.97
CA ARG A 156 -0.92 4.83 -14.91
C ARG A 156 -0.26 6.08 -14.34
N CYS A 157 0.27 6.03 -13.12
CA CYS A 157 0.87 7.19 -12.48
C CYS A 157 2.12 7.68 -13.23
N SER A 158 2.55 8.90 -12.92
CA SER A 158 3.70 9.53 -13.55
C SER A 158 5.05 9.10 -12.98
N TYR A 159 5.08 8.40 -11.85
CA TYR A 159 6.32 7.81 -11.32
C TYR A 159 6.44 6.38 -11.82
N GLN A 160 7.26 6.18 -12.85
CA GLN A 160 7.31 4.96 -13.63
C GLN A 160 7.67 3.71 -12.80
N PRO A 161 8.62 3.75 -11.85
CA PRO A 161 8.92 2.57 -11.04
C PRO A 161 7.72 2.04 -10.24
N LEU A 162 6.85 2.92 -9.73
CA LEU A 162 5.61 2.50 -9.04
C LEU A 162 4.53 2.04 -10.02
N ALA A 163 4.53 2.55 -11.25
CA ALA A 163 3.57 2.14 -12.26
C ALA A 163 3.84 0.71 -12.80
N GLU A 164 5.08 0.22 -12.68
CA GLU A 164 5.55 -1.03 -13.29
C GLU A 164 5.77 -2.19 -12.29
N VAL A 165 5.71 -1.92 -10.98
CA VAL A 165 5.99 -2.90 -9.90
C VAL A 165 4.86 -3.90 -9.66
#